data_AF-A0A7S0PLT5-F1
#
_entry.id   AF-A0A7S0PLT5-F1
#
_cell.length_a   1.000
_cell.length_b   1.000
_cell.length_c   1.000
_cell.angle_alpha   90.00
_cell.angle_beta   90.00
_cell.angle_gamma   90.00
#
_symmetry.space_group_name_H-M   'P 1'
#
loop_
_entity.id
_entity.type
_entity.pdbx_description
1 polymer ?
#
loop_
_entity_poly.entity_id
_entity_poly.type
_entity_poly.pdbx_seq_one_letter_code
_entity_poly.pdbx_strand_id
1 'polypeptide(L)'
;MERTRTVMHCARVGATTRGTTTRRTTTTMTRRRRWANDGVTRTRVGRAMVRTRAGARENDDDDEDDSRALKMTTTKIMYDGTVVFHVYDTLEAPTPIFKGFLEGALHVVEVARAHPNFVSSHFHYALRDAEQRIDSKEANSCFNYVLFDDVRAEDVWDAFEDLGDSIEMGHLNQTEHALACREIATYAPSNTNTRSSLAQTCVKRQEIVSSGKEAPVFGFDESNVVMFVGVKMTNAPSVDAWMDTLGITNAEAIVGSGSFQDASLFEVATCSKRDETEHRFTHIARVSLGPCASDVSKVQAAEDAIRNACEIVDAGALVAPYACVYNIGKTGTPPGALPAVREMAKKKKEAESQGYASAAT
;
A
#
# COMPACT_ATOMS: atom_id res chain seq x y z
N MET A 1 -53.51 -29.63 29.34
CA MET A 1 -54.79 -29.10 29.86
C MET A 1 -54.59 -27.62 30.16
N GLU A 2 -55.59 -26.84 29.77
CA GLU A 2 -55.92 -25.43 30.09
C GLU A 2 -55.48 -24.96 31.48
N ARG A 3 -55.37 -23.67 31.84
CA ARG A 3 -55.49 -22.31 31.27
C ARG A 3 -55.17 -21.45 32.50
N THR A 4 -54.54 -20.29 32.33
CA THR A 4 -55.02 -19.11 33.07
C THR A 4 -54.76 -17.85 32.26
N ARG A 5 -55.85 -17.26 31.76
CA ARG A 5 -55.94 -15.87 31.34
C ARG A 5 -56.39 -15.05 32.54
N THR A 6 -55.89 -13.84 32.69
CA THR A 6 -56.72 -12.69 33.10
C THR A 6 -56.22 -11.46 32.34
N VAL A 7 -57.18 -10.62 31.96
CA VAL A 7 -57.16 -9.58 30.92
C VAL A 7 -57.56 -8.25 31.56
N MET A 8 -57.35 -7.15 30.81
CA MET A 8 -58.02 -5.82 30.82
C MET A 8 -57.30 -4.71 31.61
N HIS A 9 -57.29 -3.43 31.21
CA HIS A 9 -57.82 -2.67 30.06
C HIS A 9 -57.02 -1.35 29.97
N CYS A 10 -56.58 -0.91 28.80
CA CYS A 10 -57.16 0.18 27.97
C CYS A 10 -57.15 1.60 28.56
N ALA A 11 -56.36 2.50 27.95
CA ALA A 11 -56.76 3.88 27.69
C ALA A 11 -56.18 4.32 26.33
N ARG A 12 -57.06 4.82 25.47
CA ARG A 12 -56.87 5.32 24.11
C ARG A 12 -57.02 6.85 24.15
N VAL A 13 -56.66 7.50 23.04
CA VAL A 13 -56.96 8.88 22.58
C VAL A 13 -55.65 9.70 22.49
N GLY A 14 -55.28 10.34 21.37
CA GLY A 14 -56.05 10.69 20.18
C GLY A 14 -55.19 10.83 18.92
N ALA A 15 -55.88 10.71 17.79
CA ALA A 15 -55.37 10.80 16.43
C ALA A 15 -55.31 12.26 15.95
N THR A 16 -54.34 12.56 15.10
CA THR A 16 -54.53 13.47 13.95
C THR A 16 -53.73 12.96 12.76
N THR A 17 -54.48 12.48 11.78
CA THR A 17 -54.05 12.08 10.44
C THR A 17 -53.91 13.32 9.55
N ARG A 18 -52.81 13.44 8.81
CA ARG A 18 -52.82 14.00 7.44
C ARG A 18 -51.83 13.23 6.59
N GLY A 19 -52.38 12.34 5.76
CA GLY A 19 -51.68 11.80 4.62
C GLY A 19 -51.70 12.82 3.48
N THR A 20 -50.62 12.85 2.72
CA THR A 20 -50.68 13.23 1.30
C THR A 20 -49.77 12.30 0.53
N THR A 21 -50.42 11.39 -0.19
CA THR A 21 -49.89 10.54 -1.24
C THR A 21 -49.48 11.40 -2.42
N THR A 22 -48.23 11.33 -2.93
CA THR A 22 -48.00 11.54 -4.36
C THR A 22 -46.72 10.85 -4.87
N ARG A 23 -46.97 9.84 -5.73
CA ARG A 23 -46.20 9.38 -6.90
C ARG A 23 -44.70 9.11 -6.80
N ARG A 24 -44.41 7.81 -6.89
CA ARG A 24 -43.36 7.20 -7.73
C ARG A 24 -43.14 8.01 -9.02
N THR A 25 -41.93 8.48 -9.23
CA THR A 25 -41.42 8.83 -10.55
C THR A 25 -40.18 7.98 -10.80
N THR A 26 -40.40 6.87 -11.51
CA THR A 26 -39.33 6.05 -12.09
C THR A 26 -38.72 6.86 -13.23
N THR A 27 -37.50 7.36 -13.06
CA THR A 27 -36.77 8.00 -14.18
C THR A 27 -35.71 7.03 -14.67
N THR A 28 -36.06 6.26 -15.70
CA THR A 28 -35.12 5.52 -16.52
C THR A 28 -34.32 6.53 -17.34
N MET A 29 -33.08 6.84 -16.93
CA MET A 29 -32.15 7.60 -17.76
C MET A 29 -31.22 6.64 -18.50
N THR A 30 -31.65 6.21 -19.68
CA THR A 30 -30.76 5.70 -20.72
C THR A 30 -29.95 6.86 -21.29
N ARG A 31 -28.69 7.03 -20.87
CA ARG A 31 -27.78 7.98 -21.53
C ARG A 31 -26.72 7.25 -22.35
N ARG A 32 -26.89 7.39 -23.67
CA ARG A 32 -26.03 6.89 -24.74
C ARG A 32 -24.56 7.28 -24.54
N ARG A 33 -23.66 6.32 -24.78
CA ARG A 33 -22.25 6.53 -25.09
C ARG A 33 -22.13 7.57 -26.22
N ARG A 34 -21.34 8.62 -25.98
CA ARG A 34 -20.78 9.46 -27.04
C ARG A 34 -19.28 9.53 -26.81
N TRP A 35 -18.55 8.78 -27.63
CA TRP A 35 -17.13 9.01 -27.84
C TRP A 35 -16.98 10.39 -28.49
N ALA A 36 -16.23 11.28 -27.84
CA ALA A 36 -15.70 12.49 -28.45
C ALA A 36 -14.17 12.36 -28.42
N ASN A 37 -13.62 12.05 -29.59
CA ASN A 37 -12.23 12.33 -29.91
C ASN A 37 -12.09 13.85 -29.95
N ASP A 38 -11.42 14.45 -28.96
CA ASP A 38 -10.85 15.78 -29.13
C ASP A 38 -9.37 15.71 -28.76
N GLY A 39 -8.54 15.74 -29.82
CA GLY A 39 -7.11 15.83 -29.72
C GLY A 39 -6.70 17.19 -29.18
N VAL A 40 -6.04 17.21 -28.04
CA VAL A 40 -5.39 18.41 -27.53
C VAL A 40 -3.91 18.38 -27.91
N THR A 41 -3.56 19.37 -28.71
CA THR A 41 -2.26 19.62 -29.31
C THR A 41 -1.27 20.08 -28.24
N ARG A 42 -0.09 19.44 -28.20
CA ARG A 42 1.07 19.83 -27.41
C ARG A 42 1.40 21.32 -27.58
N THR A 43 1.44 22.07 -26.48
CA THR A 43 2.15 23.36 -26.43
C THR A 43 3.37 23.22 -25.51
N ARG A 44 4.53 23.16 -26.15
CA ARG A 44 5.86 23.03 -25.55
C ARG A 44 6.33 24.43 -25.16
N VAL A 45 6.32 24.76 -23.87
CA VAL A 45 6.93 26.01 -23.39
C VAL A 45 8.34 25.69 -22.90
N GLY A 46 9.33 26.05 -23.72
CA GLY A 46 10.73 25.92 -23.38
C GLY A 46 11.11 26.87 -22.24
N ARG A 47 11.86 26.36 -21.27
CA ARG A 47 12.56 27.19 -20.30
C ARG A 47 14.06 27.10 -20.55
N ALA A 48 14.62 28.27 -20.81
CA ALA A 48 15.97 28.49 -21.31
C ALA A 48 17.04 28.08 -20.30
N MET A 49 18.08 27.47 -20.86
CA MET A 49 19.36 27.13 -20.27
C MET A 49 20.13 28.41 -19.95
N VAL A 50 20.36 28.72 -18.66
CA VAL A 50 21.32 29.73 -18.24
C VAL A 50 22.59 29.01 -17.78
N ARG A 51 23.59 29.03 -18.64
CA ARG A 51 24.98 28.71 -18.33
C ARG A 51 25.61 29.90 -17.64
N THR A 52 26.17 29.70 -16.45
CA THR A 52 27.22 30.56 -15.90
C THR A 52 28.41 29.69 -15.51
N ARG A 53 29.56 30.00 -16.12
CA ARG A 53 30.86 29.35 -15.93
C ARG A 53 31.83 30.42 -15.43
N ALA A 54 32.40 30.21 -14.25
CA ALA A 54 33.65 30.78 -13.73
C ALA A 54 33.82 30.20 -12.31
N GLY A 55 34.96 29.75 -11.79
CA GLY A 55 36.35 29.72 -12.24
C GLY A 55 37.13 28.88 -11.21
N ALA A 56 38.31 28.40 -11.59
CA ALA A 56 39.14 27.45 -10.85
C ALA A 56 39.82 28.04 -9.60
N ARG A 57 40.10 27.17 -8.62
CA ARG A 57 41.42 27.06 -7.94
C ARG A 57 41.53 25.77 -7.10
N GLU A 58 42.66 25.11 -7.28
CA GLU A 58 43.18 23.97 -6.51
C GLU A 58 43.65 24.45 -5.12
N ASN A 59 43.51 23.63 -4.07
CA ASN A 59 44.62 22.96 -3.37
C ASN A 59 44.22 22.29 -2.03
N ASP A 60 44.99 21.22 -1.75
CA ASP A 60 45.42 20.64 -0.47
C ASP A 60 44.52 19.64 0.27
N ASP A 61 44.96 18.37 0.17
CA ASP A 61 45.26 17.40 1.23
C ASP A 61 44.47 17.49 2.55
N ASP A 62 43.73 16.42 2.84
CA ASP A 62 43.59 15.84 4.18
C ASP A 62 43.18 14.36 4.03
N ASP A 63 44.17 13.47 4.19
CA ASP A 63 43.98 12.07 4.58
C ASP A 63 43.60 12.06 6.06
N GLU A 64 42.37 11.69 6.45
CA GLU A 64 42.12 11.14 7.80
C GLU A 64 40.75 10.42 7.94
N ASP A 65 40.87 9.15 8.28
CA ASP A 65 39.97 8.25 9.04
C ASP A 65 38.66 7.71 8.42
N ASP A 66 38.77 6.43 8.01
CA ASP A 66 37.80 5.58 7.33
C ASP A 66 36.81 4.93 8.34
N SER A 67 36.16 5.75 9.16
CA SER A 67 34.97 5.31 9.91
C SER A 67 33.74 5.57 9.04
N ARG A 68 33.07 4.49 8.66
CA ARG A 68 31.92 4.39 7.75
C ARG A 68 30.75 5.27 8.21
N ALA A 69 30.84 6.57 8.00
CA ALA A 69 29.73 7.50 8.11
C ALA A 69 28.70 7.09 7.05
N LEU A 70 27.50 6.72 7.50
CA LEU A 70 26.34 6.45 6.65
C LEU A 70 26.16 7.69 5.75
N LYS A 71 26.62 7.66 4.49
CA LYS A 71 26.38 8.74 3.53
C LYS A 71 24.92 8.69 3.12
N MET A 72 24.05 9.16 4.01
CA MET A 72 22.68 9.60 3.74
C MET A 72 22.78 10.64 2.63
N THR A 73 22.57 10.24 1.38
CA THR A 73 22.65 11.17 0.25
C THR A 73 21.26 11.76 0.04
N THR A 74 21.04 12.92 0.66
CA THR A 74 19.83 13.76 0.68
C THR A 74 19.47 14.36 -0.71
N THR A 75 19.86 13.70 -1.82
CA THR A 75 19.71 14.18 -3.21
C THR A 75 18.97 13.20 -4.13
N LYS A 76 18.17 12.30 -3.56
CA LYS A 76 17.30 11.43 -4.37
C LYS A 76 16.04 12.20 -4.79
N ILE A 77 15.71 12.12 -6.08
CA ILE A 77 14.42 12.48 -6.64
C ILE A 77 13.41 11.47 -6.09
N MET A 78 12.47 11.95 -5.28
CA MET A 78 11.41 11.16 -4.68
C MET A 78 10.34 10.80 -5.71
N TYR A 79 9.49 9.84 -5.35
CA TYR A 79 8.31 9.52 -6.13
C TYR A 79 7.27 10.63 -5.99
N ASP A 80 6.98 11.28 -7.11
CA ASP A 80 6.00 12.39 -7.23
C ASP A 80 4.56 11.90 -7.46
N GLY A 81 4.35 10.58 -7.39
CA GLY A 81 3.02 9.98 -7.45
C GLY A 81 2.41 9.75 -6.08
N THR A 82 1.28 9.06 -6.05
CA THR A 82 0.58 8.69 -4.80
C THR A 82 0.85 7.24 -4.43
N VAL A 83 1.10 7.02 -3.15
CA VAL A 83 1.08 5.67 -2.55
C VAL A 83 -0.14 5.56 -1.64
N VAL A 84 -1.06 4.65 -1.96
CA VAL A 84 -2.21 4.36 -1.11
C VAL A 84 -1.91 3.13 -0.26
N PHE A 85 -1.79 3.29 1.05
CA PHE A 85 -1.65 2.18 2.00
C PHE A 85 -3.02 1.78 2.55
N HIS A 86 -3.26 0.48 2.69
CA HIS A 86 -4.46 -0.03 3.34
C HIS A 86 -4.04 -1.17 4.26
N VAL A 87 -4.20 -0.96 5.56
CA VAL A 87 -3.87 -1.93 6.59
C VAL A 87 -5.16 -2.58 7.08
N TYR A 88 -5.14 -3.89 7.18
CA TYR A 88 -6.27 -4.69 7.65
C TYR A 88 -5.85 -5.34 8.97
N ASP A 89 -6.28 -4.73 10.08
CA ASP A 89 -5.99 -5.23 11.43
C ASP A 89 -6.84 -6.47 11.77
N THR A 90 -7.97 -6.66 11.08
CA THR A 90 -8.84 -7.83 11.24
C THR A 90 -9.26 -8.39 9.87
N LEU A 91 -9.07 -9.70 9.65
CA LEU A 91 -9.46 -10.34 8.38
C LEU A 91 -10.94 -10.76 8.34
N GLU A 92 -11.81 -9.96 8.95
CA GLU A 92 -13.24 -10.24 8.91
C GLU A 92 -13.78 -10.08 7.49
N ALA A 93 -14.65 -11.00 7.08
CA ALA A 93 -15.27 -10.95 5.76
C ALA A 93 -16.12 -9.67 5.65
N PRO A 94 -15.87 -8.83 4.65
CA PRO A 94 -16.51 -7.53 4.56
C PRO A 94 -17.83 -7.62 3.80
N THR A 95 -18.89 -7.13 4.45
CA THR A 95 -20.28 -7.06 3.93
C THR A 95 -20.80 -8.38 3.33
N PRO A 96 -22.10 -8.50 3.00
CA PRO A 96 -22.65 -9.76 2.47
C PRO A 96 -22.24 -10.09 1.02
N ILE A 97 -21.45 -9.24 0.35
CA ILE A 97 -21.22 -9.31 -1.10
C ILE A 97 -20.07 -10.26 -1.45
N PHE A 98 -18.99 -10.23 -0.67
CA PHE A 98 -17.82 -11.07 -0.90
C PHE A 98 -17.89 -12.33 -0.04
N LYS A 99 -17.45 -13.47 -0.60
CA LYS A 99 -17.47 -14.75 0.11
C LYS A 99 -16.36 -14.85 1.17
N GLY A 100 -15.36 -13.97 1.11
CA GLY A 100 -14.30 -13.88 2.11
C GLY A 100 -13.51 -12.58 2.03
N PHE A 101 -12.69 -12.34 3.05
CA PHE A 101 -11.85 -11.13 3.17
C PHE A 101 -10.96 -10.92 1.95
N LEU A 102 -10.24 -11.96 1.53
CA LEU A 102 -9.28 -11.86 0.43
C LEU A 102 -9.96 -11.51 -0.90
N GLU A 103 -11.19 -11.97 -1.12
CA GLU A 103 -11.97 -11.63 -2.32
C GLU A 103 -12.31 -10.14 -2.33
N GLY A 104 -12.73 -9.57 -1.19
CA GLY A 104 -12.97 -8.13 -1.05
C GLY A 104 -11.70 -7.31 -1.25
N ALA A 105 -10.59 -7.72 -0.62
CA ALA A 105 -9.34 -6.98 -0.69
C ALA A 105 -8.74 -6.98 -2.10
N LEU A 106 -8.79 -8.12 -2.81
CA LEU A 106 -8.35 -8.22 -4.20
C LEU A 106 -9.31 -7.52 -5.16
N HIS A 107 -10.60 -7.40 -4.82
CA HIS A 107 -11.54 -6.60 -5.59
C HIS A 107 -11.19 -5.11 -5.55
N VAL A 108 -10.88 -4.56 -4.37
CA VAL A 108 -10.39 -3.17 -4.23
C VAL A 108 -9.15 -2.94 -5.10
N VAL A 109 -8.21 -3.89 -5.10
CA VAL A 109 -7.02 -3.79 -5.95
C VAL A 109 -7.35 -3.89 -7.44
N GLU A 110 -8.36 -4.66 -7.84
CA GLU A 110 -8.80 -4.71 -9.25
C GLU A 110 -9.45 -3.40 -9.69
N VAL A 111 -10.24 -2.78 -8.81
CA VAL A 111 -10.78 -1.42 -9.04
C VAL A 111 -9.61 -0.44 -9.18
N ALA A 112 -8.66 -0.42 -8.24
CA ALA A 112 -7.42 0.34 -8.34
C ALA A 112 -6.70 0.15 -9.68
N ARG A 113 -6.56 -1.11 -10.10
CA ARG A 113 -5.89 -1.50 -11.35
C ARG A 113 -6.58 -0.99 -12.60
N ALA A 114 -7.89 -0.77 -12.57
CA ALA A 114 -8.62 -0.23 -13.72
C ALA A 114 -8.18 1.22 -14.07
N HIS A 115 -7.76 2.01 -13.07
CA HIS A 115 -7.40 3.41 -13.25
C HIS A 115 -6.21 3.60 -14.23
N PRO A 116 -6.25 4.57 -15.18
CA PRO A 116 -5.18 4.76 -16.17
C PRO A 116 -3.79 4.93 -15.57
N ASN A 117 -3.73 5.61 -14.44
CA ASN A 117 -2.49 5.96 -13.76
C ASN A 117 -1.95 4.88 -12.80
N PHE A 118 -2.64 3.73 -12.69
CA PHE A 118 -2.15 2.61 -11.88
C PHE A 118 -0.78 2.12 -12.36
N VAL A 119 0.18 2.03 -11.43
CA VAL A 119 1.53 1.54 -11.67
C VAL A 119 1.65 0.08 -11.26
N SER A 120 1.49 -0.20 -9.96
CA SER A 120 1.48 -1.54 -9.37
C SER A 120 0.75 -1.54 -8.03
N SER A 121 0.43 -2.74 -7.54
CA SER A 121 -0.04 -2.97 -6.19
C SER A 121 0.69 -4.15 -5.58
N HIS A 122 0.93 -4.10 -4.28
CA HIS A 122 1.61 -5.16 -3.55
C HIS A 122 0.76 -5.53 -2.35
N PHE A 123 0.39 -6.81 -2.26
CA PHE A 123 -0.42 -7.35 -1.18
C PHE A 123 0.44 -8.21 -0.26
N HIS A 124 0.38 -7.91 1.04
CA HIS A 124 1.28 -8.46 2.04
C HIS A 124 0.51 -9.15 3.17
N TYR A 125 0.98 -10.34 3.56
CA TYR A 125 0.49 -11.07 4.73
C TYR A 125 1.47 -10.97 5.90
N ALA A 126 0.95 -10.83 7.12
CA ALA A 126 1.80 -10.79 8.30
C ALA A 126 2.60 -12.10 8.43
N LEU A 127 3.89 -11.99 8.77
CA LEU A 127 4.82 -13.12 8.85
C LEU A 127 4.61 -14.02 10.06
N ARG A 128 3.76 -13.63 11.02
CA ARG A 128 3.40 -14.45 12.17
C ARG A 128 2.55 -15.63 11.68
N ASP A 129 3.21 -16.74 11.31
CA ASP A 129 2.69 -18.00 10.75
C ASP A 129 1.89 -17.90 9.42
N ALA A 130 2.44 -17.16 8.44
CA ALA A 130 1.79 -16.83 7.17
C ALA A 130 1.24 -18.00 6.34
N GLU A 131 1.81 -19.21 6.41
CA GLU A 131 1.35 -20.36 5.60
C GLU A 131 0.12 -21.07 6.16
N GLN A 132 -0.07 -21.11 7.48
CA GLN A 132 -1.24 -21.75 8.10
C GLN A 132 -2.49 -20.87 8.10
N ARG A 133 -2.33 -19.58 7.75
CA ARG A 133 -3.24 -18.50 8.10
C ARG A 133 -4.07 -17.93 6.94
N ILE A 134 -3.77 -18.35 5.70
CA ILE A 134 -4.58 -18.01 4.51
C ILE A 134 -6.01 -18.59 4.64
N ASP A 135 -6.13 -19.74 5.29
CA ASP A 135 -7.40 -20.45 5.54
C ASP A 135 -7.80 -20.49 7.04
N SER A 136 -7.02 -19.86 7.94
CA SER A 136 -7.32 -19.92 9.38
C SER A 136 -8.39 -18.89 9.77
N LYS A 137 -9.24 -19.28 10.73
CA LYS A 137 -10.24 -18.41 11.37
C LYS A 137 -9.66 -17.56 12.51
N GLU A 138 -8.33 -17.55 12.67
CA GLU A 138 -7.65 -16.78 13.71
C GLU A 138 -7.30 -15.39 13.19
N ALA A 139 -7.36 -14.37 14.05
CA ALA A 139 -7.09 -12.99 13.66
C ALA A 139 -5.64 -12.84 13.15
N ASN A 140 -5.53 -12.48 11.87
CA ASN A 140 -4.27 -12.18 11.19
C ASN A 140 -4.35 -10.75 10.63
N SER A 141 -3.23 -10.12 10.32
CA SER A 141 -3.24 -8.81 9.67
C SER A 141 -2.66 -8.90 8.25
N CYS A 142 -3.15 -8.05 7.38
CA CYS A 142 -2.62 -7.84 6.04
C CYS A 142 -2.35 -6.36 5.85
N PHE A 143 -1.52 -6.02 4.88
CA PHE A 143 -1.62 -4.70 4.29
C PHE A 143 -1.40 -4.78 2.80
N ASN A 144 -1.90 -3.78 2.07
CA ASN A 144 -1.52 -3.56 0.70
C ASN A 144 -1.10 -2.12 0.50
N TYR A 145 -0.27 -1.90 -0.52
CA TYR A 145 -0.07 -0.57 -1.04
C TYR A 145 -0.23 -0.54 -2.56
N VAL A 146 -0.79 0.56 -3.05
CA VAL A 146 -1.02 0.81 -4.48
C VAL A 146 -0.25 2.06 -4.90
N LEU A 147 0.39 2.00 -6.06
CA LEU A 147 1.14 3.11 -6.66
C LEU A 147 0.33 3.71 -7.82
N PHE A 148 0.12 5.02 -7.78
CA PHE A 148 -0.48 5.81 -8.86
C PHE A 148 0.49 6.89 -9.34
N ASP A 149 0.78 6.89 -10.63
CA ASP A 149 1.58 7.93 -11.28
C ASP A 149 0.74 9.17 -11.58
N ASP A 150 1.33 10.36 -11.64
CA ASP A 150 0.63 11.59 -12.08
C ASP A 150 -0.73 11.83 -11.39
N VAL A 151 -0.86 11.44 -10.12
CA VAL A 151 -1.99 11.74 -9.24
C VAL A 151 -1.41 12.20 -7.92
N ARG A 152 -1.86 13.35 -7.43
CA ARG A 152 -1.47 13.87 -6.11
C ARG A 152 -2.25 13.15 -5.02
N ALA A 153 -1.63 12.96 -3.85
CA ALA A 153 -2.24 12.20 -2.76
C ALA A 153 -3.56 12.83 -2.28
N GLU A 154 -3.64 14.16 -2.31
CA GLU A 154 -4.82 14.95 -1.96
C GLU A 154 -6.01 14.71 -2.91
N ASP A 155 -5.70 14.46 -4.17
CA ASP A 155 -6.69 14.41 -5.25
C ASP A 155 -7.12 12.97 -5.56
N VAL A 156 -6.49 11.95 -4.97
CA VAL A 156 -6.67 10.54 -5.38
C VAL A 156 -8.11 10.05 -5.26
N TRP A 157 -8.82 10.47 -4.20
CA TRP A 157 -10.20 10.03 -3.94
C TRP A 157 -11.21 10.72 -4.83
N ASP A 158 -10.90 11.93 -5.33
CA ASP A 158 -11.72 12.66 -6.30
C ASP A 158 -11.41 12.21 -7.74
N ALA A 159 -10.13 11.99 -8.04
CA ALA A 159 -9.69 11.45 -9.32
C ALA A 159 -10.21 10.03 -9.55
N PHE A 160 -10.45 9.28 -8.47
CA PHE A 160 -10.94 7.92 -8.54
C PHE A 160 -11.99 7.57 -7.48
N GLU A 161 -13.19 8.16 -7.64
CA GLU A 161 -14.35 7.96 -6.76
C GLU A 161 -14.69 6.48 -6.55
N ASP A 162 -14.67 5.67 -7.63
CA ASP A 162 -14.98 4.23 -7.57
C ASP A 162 -14.06 3.46 -6.60
N LEU A 163 -12.82 3.93 -6.37
CA LEU A 163 -11.92 3.29 -5.39
C LEU A 163 -12.37 3.54 -3.96
N GLY A 164 -12.79 4.77 -3.65
CA GLY A 164 -13.34 5.10 -2.33
C GLY A 164 -14.58 4.24 -2.05
N ASP A 165 -15.52 4.21 -2.99
CA ASP A 165 -16.72 3.38 -2.91
C ASP A 165 -16.38 1.90 -2.77
N SER A 166 -15.40 1.40 -3.53
CA SER A 166 -14.98 0.01 -3.44
C SER A 166 -14.35 -0.32 -2.09
N ILE A 167 -13.61 0.60 -1.47
CA ILE A 167 -13.03 0.41 -0.13
C ILE A 167 -14.14 0.39 0.92
N GLU A 168 -15.10 1.31 0.82
CA GLU A 168 -16.25 1.33 1.74
C GLU A 168 -17.10 0.07 1.60
N MET A 169 -17.47 -0.33 0.39
CA MET A 169 -18.23 -1.57 0.15
C MET A 169 -17.45 -2.81 0.57
N GLY A 170 -16.16 -2.81 0.23
CA GLY A 170 -15.27 -3.94 0.36
C GLY A 170 -14.66 -4.09 1.73
N HIS A 171 -14.67 -3.08 2.61
CA HIS A 171 -14.00 -3.12 3.92
C HIS A 171 -14.60 -2.12 4.95
N LEU A 172 -15.91 -1.83 4.88
CA LEU A 172 -16.61 -0.81 5.69
C LEU A 172 -16.29 -0.77 7.19
N ASN A 173 -16.03 -1.93 7.79
CA ASN A 173 -15.87 -2.09 9.24
C ASN A 173 -14.40 -2.12 9.70
N GLN A 174 -13.44 -1.87 8.81
CA GLN A 174 -12.04 -1.80 9.21
C GLN A 174 -11.80 -0.58 10.10
N THR A 175 -10.99 -0.75 11.13
CA THR A 175 -10.55 0.33 12.02
C THR A 175 -9.72 1.38 11.28
N GLU A 176 -9.04 0.97 10.21
CA GLU A 176 -8.21 1.85 9.39
C GLU A 176 -8.79 2.03 7.99
N HIS A 177 -8.97 3.29 7.61
CA HIS A 177 -9.28 3.67 6.24
C HIS A 177 -8.02 3.66 5.38
N ALA A 178 -8.16 3.48 4.06
CA ALA A 178 -7.00 3.53 3.18
C ALA A 178 -6.39 4.94 3.17
N LEU A 179 -5.08 5.04 3.28
CA LEU A 179 -4.32 6.28 3.46
C LEU A 179 -3.57 6.64 2.19
N ALA A 180 -3.88 7.79 1.61
CA ALA A 180 -3.15 8.35 0.48
C ALA A 180 -1.94 9.14 0.98
N CYS A 181 -0.75 8.78 0.51
CA CYS A 181 0.51 9.27 1.06
C CYS A 181 1.48 9.78 -0.02
N ARG A 182 2.34 10.72 0.37
CA ARG A 182 3.45 11.26 -0.46
C ARG A 182 4.78 10.71 0.04
N GLU A 183 5.68 10.31 -0.85
CA GLU A 183 7.04 9.90 -0.46
C GLU A 183 7.88 11.15 -0.14
N ILE A 184 8.36 11.25 1.11
CA ILE A 184 9.11 12.43 1.58
C ILE A 184 10.59 12.14 1.86
N ALA A 185 10.93 10.88 2.13
CA ALA A 185 12.32 10.45 2.29
C ALA A 185 12.50 9.01 1.82
N THR A 186 13.71 8.66 1.42
CA THR A 186 14.06 7.31 1.01
C THR A 186 15.52 7.02 1.34
N TYR A 187 15.81 5.77 1.64
CA TYR A 187 17.15 5.26 1.86
C TYR A 187 17.27 3.90 1.17
N ALA A 188 18.40 3.67 0.51
CA ALA A 188 18.69 2.38 -0.11
C ALA A 188 20.22 2.24 -0.22
N PRO A 189 20.85 1.34 0.57
CA PRO A 189 22.30 1.31 0.77
C PRO A 189 23.07 0.95 -0.50
N SER A 190 22.49 0.11 -1.35
CA SER A 190 23.10 -0.37 -2.60
C SER A 190 22.68 0.42 -3.84
N ASN A 191 21.82 1.43 -3.69
CA ASN A 191 21.21 2.14 -4.81
C ASN A 191 21.90 3.48 -5.07
N THR A 192 22.85 3.48 -6.01
CA THR A 192 23.60 4.66 -6.47
C THR A 192 22.79 5.59 -7.37
N ASN A 193 21.55 5.21 -7.73
CA ASN A 193 20.72 6.07 -8.55
C ASN A 193 20.27 7.31 -7.76
N THR A 194 20.12 8.40 -8.49
CA THR A 194 19.57 9.67 -7.98
C THR A 194 18.06 9.63 -7.76
N ARG A 195 17.41 8.46 -7.76
CA ARG A 195 15.95 8.30 -7.64
C ARG A 195 15.60 7.28 -6.56
N SER A 196 14.48 7.47 -5.86
CA SER A 196 13.90 6.46 -4.96
C SER A 196 13.54 5.17 -5.72
N SER A 197 13.40 4.06 -5.01
CA SER A 197 13.01 2.77 -5.61
C SER A 197 11.64 2.84 -6.29
N LEU A 198 10.70 3.59 -5.72
CA LEU A 198 9.37 3.81 -6.29
C LEU A 198 9.42 4.71 -7.53
N ALA A 199 10.19 5.81 -7.48
CA ALA A 199 10.40 6.68 -8.64
C ALA A 199 11.04 5.93 -9.82
N GLN A 200 12.03 5.07 -9.55
CA GLN A 200 12.63 4.21 -10.58
C GLN A 200 11.62 3.25 -11.20
N THR A 201 10.75 2.66 -10.38
CA THR A 201 9.70 1.75 -10.84
C THR A 201 8.76 2.46 -11.82
N CYS A 202 8.35 3.69 -11.48
CA CYS A 202 7.51 4.50 -12.35
C CYS A 202 8.19 4.81 -13.70
N VAL A 203 9.45 5.30 -13.67
CA VAL A 203 10.20 5.62 -14.89
C VAL A 203 10.36 4.39 -15.79
N LYS A 204 10.77 3.24 -15.22
CA LYS A 204 10.92 1.98 -15.98
C LYS A 204 9.61 1.56 -16.63
N ARG A 205 8.48 1.68 -15.92
CA ARG A 205 7.16 1.41 -16.49
C ARG A 205 6.86 2.32 -17.66
N GLN A 206 7.06 3.64 -17.50
CA GLN A 206 6.82 4.61 -18.56
C GLN A 206 7.68 4.33 -19.81
N GLU A 207 8.95 3.95 -19.63
CA GLU A 207 9.85 3.57 -20.73
C GLU A 207 9.34 2.33 -21.49
N ILE A 208 8.94 1.28 -20.77
CA ILE A 208 8.43 0.04 -21.37
C ILE A 208 7.13 0.32 -22.12
N VAL A 209 6.18 1.02 -21.51
CA VAL A 209 4.89 1.38 -22.14
C VAL A 209 5.10 2.26 -23.36
N SER A 210 5.99 3.25 -23.29
CA SER A 210 6.32 4.13 -24.43
C SER A 210 6.97 3.39 -25.59
N SER A 211 7.62 2.25 -25.33
CA SER A 211 8.15 1.35 -26.35
C SER A 211 7.10 0.40 -26.98
N GLY A 212 5.83 0.54 -26.59
CA GLY A 212 4.74 -0.32 -27.07
C GLY A 212 4.72 -1.71 -26.44
N LYS A 213 5.49 -1.92 -25.37
CA LYS A 213 5.56 -3.20 -24.65
C LYS A 213 4.65 -3.20 -23.44
N GLU A 214 4.23 -4.39 -23.06
CA GLU A 214 3.50 -4.63 -21.83
C GLU A 214 4.46 -4.56 -20.64
N ALA A 215 4.18 -3.66 -19.69
CA ALA A 215 5.02 -3.50 -18.51
C ALA A 215 4.85 -4.71 -17.57
N PRO A 216 5.94 -5.35 -17.12
CA PRO A 216 5.85 -6.47 -16.22
C PRO A 216 5.31 -6.03 -14.86
N VAL A 217 4.95 -7.01 -14.04
CA VAL A 217 4.75 -6.78 -12.61
C VAL A 217 6.08 -6.32 -11.99
N PHE A 218 6.11 -5.10 -11.47
CA PHE A 218 7.23 -4.63 -10.65
C PHE A 218 6.98 -5.09 -9.22
N GLY A 219 7.88 -5.89 -8.65
CA GLY A 219 7.54 -6.70 -7.50
C GLY A 219 8.73 -7.15 -6.67
N PHE A 220 8.49 -7.26 -5.37
CA PHE A 220 9.40 -7.91 -4.42
C PHE A 220 9.27 -9.42 -4.57
N ASP A 221 10.41 -10.13 -4.55
CA ASP A 221 10.43 -11.58 -4.36
C ASP A 221 9.64 -11.93 -3.07
N GLU A 222 8.85 -13.01 -3.09
CA GLU A 222 8.06 -13.52 -1.96
C GLU A 222 8.95 -13.84 -0.74
N SER A 223 10.25 -14.05 -0.97
CA SER A 223 11.26 -14.20 0.08
C SER A 223 11.50 -12.91 0.89
N ASN A 224 11.11 -11.74 0.35
CA ASN A 224 11.38 -10.46 0.97
C ASN A 224 10.40 -10.13 2.11
N VAL A 225 10.99 -9.67 3.20
CA VAL A 225 10.28 -9.16 4.35
C VAL A 225 10.17 -7.64 4.27
N VAL A 226 8.95 -7.13 4.46
CA VAL A 226 8.66 -5.70 4.54
C VAL A 226 8.08 -5.39 5.91
N MET A 227 8.68 -4.47 6.66
CA MET A 227 8.04 -3.87 7.82
C MET A 227 7.11 -2.75 7.35
N PHE A 228 5.88 -2.80 7.84
CA PHE A 228 5.03 -1.63 7.92
C PHE A 228 5.24 -0.95 9.26
N VAL A 229 5.46 0.36 9.24
CA VAL A 229 5.64 1.21 10.43
C VAL A 229 4.70 2.39 10.30
N GLY A 230 3.56 2.37 10.97
CA GLY A 230 2.61 3.49 11.05
C GLY A 230 2.73 4.21 12.37
N VAL A 231 2.89 5.54 12.34
CA VAL A 231 3.18 6.36 13.53
C VAL A 231 2.51 7.74 13.44
N LYS A 232 2.10 8.26 14.60
CA LYS A 232 1.62 9.63 14.78
C LYS A 232 2.75 10.52 15.29
N MET A 233 3.23 11.43 14.45
CA MET A 233 4.29 12.38 14.74
C MET A 233 3.77 13.80 14.60
N THR A 234 4.10 14.67 15.56
CA THR A 234 3.72 16.08 15.51
C THR A 234 4.58 16.87 14.51
N ASN A 235 5.83 16.46 14.31
CA ASN A 235 6.72 16.98 13.28
C ASN A 235 7.42 15.79 12.61
N ALA A 236 7.53 15.81 11.28
CA ALA A 236 8.37 14.85 10.58
C ALA A 236 9.81 14.97 11.11
N PRO A 237 10.53 13.86 11.35
CA PRO A 237 11.96 13.93 11.64
C PRO A 237 12.65 14.56 10.44
N SER A 238 13.81 15.18 10.64
CA SER A 238 14.59 15.63 9.49
C SER A 238 14.87 14.44 8.57
N VAL A 239 14.99 14.73 7.27
CA VAL A 239 15.30 13.72 6.24
C VAL A 239 16.60 12.96 6.56
N ASP A 240 17.47 13.54 7.38
CA ASP A 240 18.73 12.93 7.78
C ASP A 240 18.64 12.11 9.09
N ALA A 241 17.58 12.27 9.91
CA ALA A 241 17.45 11.64 11.23
C ALA A 241 16.30 10.62 11.35
N TRP A 242 15.39 10.55 10.37
CA TRP A 242 14.19 9.72 10.47
C TRP A 242 14.47 8.22 10.64
N MET A 243 15.54 7.71 10.00
CA MET A 243 15.90 6.30 10.14
C MET A 243 16.30 5.94 11.57
N ASP A 244 17.13 6.76 12.20
CA ASP A 244 17.54 6.56 13.58
C ASP A 244 16.34 6.73 14.52
N THR A 245 15.51 7.76 14.26
CA THR A 245 14.30 8.04 15.03
C THR A 245 13.34 6.86 15.05
N LEU A 246 13.20 6.14 13.92
CA LEU A 246 12.32 4.97 13.80
C LEU A 246 13.05 3.63 13.99
N GLY A 247 14.30 3.64 14.44
CA GLY A 247 15.07 2.41 14.68
C GLY A 247 15.44 1.61 13.42
N ILE A 248 15.29 2.20 12.23
CA ILE A 248 15.55 1.54 10.94
C ILE A 248 17.04 1.26 10.75
N THR A 249 17.92 2.15 11.22
CA THR A 249 19.38 1.94 11.20
C THR A 249 19.77 0.70 12.02
N ASN A 250 19.12 0.48 13.16
CA ASN A 250 19.35 -0.71 13.99
C ASN A 250 18.82 -1.98 13.28
N ALA A 251 17.65 -1.90 12.65
CA ALA A 251 17.12 -2.99 11.85
C ALA A 251 18.05 -3.36 10.67
N GLU A 252 18.61 -2.37 9.96
CA GLU A 252 19.62 -2.57 8.93
C GLU A 252 20.86 -3.27 9.49
N ALA A 253 21.37 -2.85 10.65
CA ALA A 253 22.52 -3.47 11.29
C ALA A 253 22.25 -4.94 11.66
N ILE A 254 21.03 -5.28 12.11
CA ILE A 254 20.61 -6.64 12.46
C ILE A 254 20.52 -7.55 11.23
N VAL A 255 19.89 -7.08 10.15
CA VAL A 255 19.72 -7.91 8.94
C VAL A 255 20.97 -7.91 8.06
N GLY A 256 21.82 -6.89 8.21
CA GLY A 256 23.03 -6.66 7.44
C GLY A 256 22.76 -5.86 6.17
N SER A 257 23.68 -4.93 5.82
CA SER A 257 23.58 -4.06 4.64
C SER A 257 23.57 -4.80 3.30
N GLY A 258 23.93 -6.10 3.29
CA GLY A 258 23.85 -6.95 2.11
C GLY A 258 22.44 -7.53 1.86
N SER A 259 21.61 -7.59 2.89
CA SER A 259 20.22 -8.05 2.80
C SER A 259 19.24 -6.88 2.76
N PHE A 260 19.47 -5.84 3.57
CA PHE A 260 18.61 -4.65 3.60
C PHE A 260 18.51 -4.01 2.21
N GLN A 261 17.29 -3.83 1.71
CA GLN A 261 17.05 -3.38 0.34
C GLN A 261 16.83 -1.87 0.27
N ASP A 262 15.82 -1.38 1.00
CA ASP A 262 15.44 0.01 0.99
C ASP A 262 14.48 0.33 2.14
N ALA A 263 14.35 1.61 2.45
CA ALA A 263 13.26 2.14 3.26
C ALA A 263 12.75 3.45 2.65
N SER A 264 11.44 3.67 2.72
CA SER A 264 10.82 4.92 2.31
C SER A 264 9.88 5.42 3.39
N LEU A 265 9.93 6.73 3.64
CA LEU A 265 9.06 7.45 4.56
C LEU A 265 8.00 8.20 3.76
N PHE A 266 6.77 8.10 4.21
CA PHE A 266 5.61 8.72 3.61
C PHE A 266 4.89 9.62 4.61
N GLU A 267 4.42 10.77 4.13
CA GLU A 267 3.48 11.63 4.84
C GLU A 267 2.06 11.30 4.39
N VAL A 268 1.15 11.11 5.35
CA VAL A 268 -0.27 10.87 5.10
C VAL A 268 -0.95 12.19 4.74
N ALA A 269 -1.57 12.24 3.55
CA ALA A 269 -2.25 13.44 3.05
C ALA A 269 -3.76 13.43 3.34
N THR A 270 -4.40 12.28 3.15
CA THR A 270 -5.86 12.09 3.30
C THR A 270 -6.17 10.60 3.41
N CYS A 271 -7.40 10.24 3.79
CA CYS A 271 -7.87 8.86 3.81
C CYS A 271 -9.14 8.67 2.96
N SER A 272 -9.49 7.42 2.67
CA SER A 272 -10.63 7.07 1.82
C SER A 272 -11.96 7.58 2.37
N LYS A 273 -12.03 7.87 3.67
CA LYS A 273 -13.19 8.46 4.33
C LYS A 273 -13.02 9.98 4.43
N ARG A 274 -13.63 10.69 3.48
CA ARG A 274 -13.37 12.11 3.20
C ARG A 274 -13.64 13.08 4.35
N ASP A 275 -14.52 12.72 5.28
CA ASP A 275 -14.87 13.54 6.44
C ASP A 275 -13.93 13.33 7.64
N GLU A 276 -13.01 12.37 7.57
CA GLU A 276 -12.05 12.08 8.62
C GLU A 276 -10.75 12.86 8.44
N THR A 277 -10.47 13.77 9.37
CA THR A 277 -9.27 14.64 9.34
C THR A 277 -8.21 14.22 10.36
N GLU A 278 -8.57 13.37 11.31
CA GLU A 278 -7.68 12.84 12.34
C GLU A 278 -7.37 11.39 12.03
N HIS A 279 -6.24 11.14 11.39
CA HIS A 279 -5.79 9.80 11.06
C HIS A 279 -5.05 9.16 12.24
N ARG A 280 -5.06 7.83 12.33
CA ARG A 280 -4.23 7.08 13.29
C ARG A 280 -2.75 7.33 13.05
N PHE A 281 -2.34 7.33 11.79
CA PHE A 281 -0.96 7.61 11.39
C PHE A 281 -0.89 8.93 10.65
N THR A 282 0.14 9.71 10.98
CA THR A 282 0.55 10.88 10.18
C THR A 282 1.65 10.52 9.19
N HIS A 283 2.41 9.47 9.52
CA HIS A 283 3.56 9.03 8.74
C HIS A 283 3.57 7.51 8.67
N ILE A 284 4.04 7.00 7.54
CA ILE A 284 4.22 5.57 7.32
C ILE A 284 5.66 5.37 6.84
N ALA A 285 6.41 4.46 7.45
CA ALA A 285 7.64 3.95 6.88
C ALA A 285 7.43 2.53 6.36
N ARG A 286 7.84 2.32 5.10
CA ARG A 286 7.91 1.01 4.46
C ARG A 286 9.38 0.61 4.46
N VAL A 287 9.73 -0.47 5.16
CA VAL A 287 11.12 -0.92 5.32
C VAL A 287 11.30 -2.30 4.72
N SER A 288 12.05 -2.42 3.64
CA SER A 288 12.37 -3.69 2.99
C SER A 288 13.65 -4.29 3.58
N LEU A 289 13.49 -5.26 4.47
CA LEU A 289 14.59 -5.98 5.11
C LEU A 289 15.33 -6.93 4.15
N GLY A 290 14.69 -7.25 3.02
CA GLY A 290 15.21 -8.18 2.02
C GLY A 290 14.86 -9.65 2.31
N PRO A 291 15.58 -10.61 1.69
CA PRO A 291 15.19 -12.02 1.65
C PRO A 291 15.56 -12.77 2.94
N CYS A 292 14.97 -12.35 4.07
CA CYS A 292 15.26 -12.90 5.40
C CYS A 292 14.07 -13.61 6.05
N ALA A 293 13.00 -13.90 5.30
CA ALA A 293 11.76 -14.49 5.83
C ALA A 293 11.98 -15.83 6.56
N SER A 294 12.99 -16.61 6.17
CA SER A 294 13.33 -17.89 6.81
C SER A 294 14.06 -17.74 8.15
N ASP A 295 14.60 -16.57 8.46
CA ASP A 295 15.33 -16.29 9.71
C ASP A 295 14.42 -15.54 10.69
N VAL A 296 13.51 -16.29 11.32
CA VAL A 296 12.47 -15.75 12.20
C VAL A 296 13.06 -14.92 13.34
N SER A 297 14.16 -15.38 13.95
CA SER A 297 14.82 -14.64 15.04
C SER A 297 15.39 -13.30 14.59
N LYS A 298 15.93 -13.24 13.37
CA LYS A 298 16.47 -12.00 12.79
C LYS A 298 15.35 -11.02 12.45
N VAL A 299 14.24 -11.51 11.88
CA VAL A 299 13.05 -10.68 11.61
C VAL A 299 12.47 -10.13 12.91
N GLN A 300 12.33 -10.97 13.94
CA GLN A 300 11.83 -10.55 15.26
C GLN A 300 12.75 -9.51 15.90
N ALA A 301 14.07 -9.71 15.86
CA ALA A 301 15.01 -8.73 16.41
C ALA A 301 14.94 -7.37 15.70
N ALA A 302 14.79 -7.37 14.37
CA ALA A 302 14.60 -6.15 13.59
C ALA A 302 13.25 -5.47 13.90
N GLU A 303 12.19 -6.24 14.05
CA GLU A 303 10.87 -5.76 14.47
C GLU A 303 10.94 -5.11 15.86
N ASP A 304 11.57 -5.77 16.83
CA ASP A 304 11.72 -5.28 18.20
C ASP A 304 12.54 -3.98 18.24
N ALA A 305 13.61 -3.89 17.44
CA ALA A 305 14.42 -2.68 17.34
C ALA A 305 13.61 -1.47 16.84
N ILE A 306 12.79 -1.67 15.80
CA ILE A 306 11.91 -0.62 15.25
C ILE A 306 10.79 -0.28 16.24
N ARG A 307 10.16 -1.30 16.84
CA ARG A 307 9.07 -1.14 17.81
C ARG A 307 9.52 -0.31 19.02
N ASN A 308 10.64 -0.66 19.64
CA ASN A 308 11.17 0.06 20.80
C ASN A 308 11.48 1.53 20.50
N ALA A 309 12.00 1.83 19.30
CA ALA A 309 12.23 3.20 18.87
C ALA A 309 10.91 3.95 18.62
N CYS A 310 9.95 3.30 17.96
CA CYS A 310 8.65 3.89 17.65
C CYS A 310 7.80 4.15 18.89
N GLU A 311 7.87 3.31 19.93
CA GLU A 311 7.14 3.53 21.20
C GLU A 311 7.52 4.84 21.91
N ILE A 312 8.74 5.34 21.69
CA ILE A 312 9.20 6.64 22.20
C ILE A 312 8.54 7.79 21.44
N VAL A 313 8.29 7.59 20.15
CA VAL A 313 7.69 8.59 19.25
C VAL A 313 6.16 8.59 19.37
N ASP A 314 5.57 7.41 19.39
CA ASP A 314 4.14 7.16 19.40
C ASP A 314 3.84 5.83 20.11
N ALA A 315 3.26 5.90 21.30
CA ALA A 315 2.85 4.71 22.05
C ALA A 315 1.76 3.88 21.32
N GLY A 316 1.07 4.46 20.34
CA GLY A 316 0.09 3.80 19.47
C GLY A 316 0.66 3.26 18.15
N ALA A 317 1.98 3.28 17.98
CA ALA A 317 2.65 2.87 16.75
C ALA A 317 2.26 1.46 16.32
N LEU A 318 1.98 1.29 15.03
CA LEU A 318 1.83 -0.02 14.41
C LEU A 318 3.13 -0.42 13.71
N VAL A 319 3.83 -1.36 14.30
CA VAL A 319 5.00 -2.01 13.69
C VAL A 319 4.65 -3.46 13.46
N ALA A 320 4.76 -3.94 12.22
CA ALA A 320 4.49 -5.34 11.93
C ALA A 320 5.28 -5.85 10.71
N PRO A 321 5.72 -7.13 10.75
CA PRO A 321 6.43 -7.75 9.66
C PRO A 321 5.50 -8.45 8.68
N TYR A 322 5.73 -8.25 7.39
CA TYR A 322 4.93 -8.90 6.35
C TYR A 322 5.77 -9.46 5.20
N ALA A 323 5.28 -10.52 4.58
CA ALA A 323 5.78 -11.03 3.31
C ALA A 323 4.92 -10.53 2.16
N CYS A 324 5.55 -10.13 1.05
CA CYS A 324 4.81 -9.85 -0.18
C CYS A 324 4.30 -11.17 -0.75
N VAL A 325 3.01 -11.24 -1.07
CA VAL A 325 2.37 -12.46 -1.54
C VAL A 325 1.77 -12.29 -2.92
N TYR A 326 1.30 -11.09 -3.24
CA TYR A 326 0.85 -10.77 -4.57
C TYR A 326 1.49 -9.46 -5.02
N ASN A 327 2.30 -9.55 -6.07
CA ASN A 327 2.69 -8.39 -6.85
C ASN A 327 1.72 -8.28 -8.04
N ILE A 328 1.08 -7.13 -8.20
CA ILE A 328 -0.01 -6.92 -9.15
C ILE A 328 0.39 -5.78 -10.09
N GLY A 329 0.63 -6.13 -11.35
CA GLY A 329 0.93 -5.16 -12.41
C GLY A 329 -0.32 -4.65 -13.08
N LYS A 330 -0.16 -3.64 -13.94
CA LYS A 330 -1.26 -3.08 -14.75
C LYS A 330 -1.90 -4.16 -15.64
N THR A 331 -1.11 -5.08 -16.12
CA THR A 331 -1.51 -6.20 -16.97
C THR A 331 -1.08 -7.54 -16.34
N GLY A 332 -1.51 -8.67 -16.93
CA GLY A 332 -1.34 -10.00 -16.35
C GLY A 332 -2.55 -10.50 -15.56
N THR A 333 -2.32 -11.50 -14.69
CA THR A 333 -3.38 -12.23 -13.96
C THR A 333 -4.31 -11.28 -13.21
N PRO A 334 -5.65 -11.39 -13.37
CA PRO A 334 -6.61 -10.64 -12.55
C PRO A 334 -6.39 -10.94 -11.05
N PRO A 335 -6.44 -9.95 -10.15
CA PRO A 335 -6.20 -10.12 -8.72
C PRO A 335 -7.05 -11.24 -8.12
N GLY A 336 -8.36 -11.28 -8.43
CA GLY A 336 -9.26 -12.33 -7.94
C GLY A 336 -8.89 -13.76 -8.38
N ALA A 337 -8.05 -13.94 -9.40
CA ALA A 337 -7.56 -15.25 -9.82
C ALA A 337 -6.21 -15.65 -9.16
N LEU A 338 -5.53 -14.72 -8.50
CA LEU A 338 -4.21 -14.97 -7.89
C LEU A 338 -4.20 -16.06 -6.82
N PRO A 339 -5.23 -16.20 -5.95
CA PRO A 339 -5.28 -17.30 -5.00
C PRO A 339 -5.25 -18.67 -5.68
N ALA A 340 -6.04 -18.84 -6.75
CA ALA A 340 -6.07 -20.09 -7.52
C ALA A 340 -4.74 -20.37 -8.23
N VAL A 341 -4.11 -19.34 -8.82
CA VAL A 341 -2.80 -19.47 -9.47
C VAL A 341 -1.72 -19.88 -8.47
N ARG A 342 -1.72 -19.29 -7.28
CA ARG A 342 -0.78 -19.63 -6.20
C ARG A 342 -0.94 -21.08 -5.75
N GLU A 343 -2.17 -21.54 -5.54
CA GLU A 343 -2.45 -22.94 -5.18
C GLU A 343 -1.99 -23.94 -6.25
N MET A 344 -2.18 -23.62 -7.54
CA MET A 344 -1.66 -24.44 -8.62
C MET A 344 -0.12 -24.49 -8.62
N ALA A 345 0.54 -23.36 -8.39
CA ALA A 345 2.00 -23.29 -8.31
C ALA A 345 2.55 -24.08 -7.12
N LYS A 346 1.89 -24.02 -5.96
CA LYS A 346 2.23 -24.81 -4.76
C LYS A 346 2.14 -26.30 -5.05
N LYS A 347 1.01 -26.77 -5.55
CA LYS A 347 0.81 -28.19 -5.90
C LYS A 347 1.82 -28.70 -6.92
N LYS A 348 2.21 -27.85 -7.88
CA LYS A 348 3.26 -28.17 -8.85
C LYS A 348 4.63 -28.36 -8.16
N LYS A 349 5.04 -27.43 -7.29
CA LYS A 349 6.29 -27.56 -6.52
C LYS A 349 6.30 -28.81 -5.63
N GLU A 350 5.18 -29.11 -4.98
CA GLU A 350 5.03 -30.32 -4.15
C GLU A 350 5.18 -31.60 -4.99
N ALA A 351 4.51 -31.67 -6.15
CA ALA A 351 4.63 -32.81 -7.06
C ALA A 351 6.08 -33.00 -7.57
N GLU A 352 6.75 -31.90 -7.96
CA GLU A 352 8.16 -31.91 -8.37
C GLU A 352 9.08 -32.39 -7.24
N SER A 353 8.84 -31.95 -6.00
CA SER A 353 9.62 -32.38 -4.82
C SER A 353 9.43 -33.86 -4.46
N GLN A 354 8.27 -34.44 -4.80
CA GLN A 354 7.93 -35.85 -4.58
C GLN A 354 8.39 -36.75 -5.74
N GLY A 355 9.12 -36.21 -6.72
CA GLY A 355 9.66 -36.98 -7.84
C GLY A 355 8.62 -37.33 -8.91
N TYR A 356 7.42 -36.74 -8.87
CA TYR A 356 6.47 -36.85 -9.96
C TYR A 356 6.92 -35.91 -11.09
N ALA A 357 7.63 -36.46 -12.08
CA ALA A 357 7.86 -35.78 -13.34
C ALA A 357 6.49 -35.39 -13.94
N SER A 358 6.32 -34.11 -14.32
CA SER A 358 5.08 -33.65 -14.92
C SER A 358 4.75 -34.50 -16.14
N ALA A 359 3.65 -35.25 -16.08
CA ALA A 359 3.10 -35.90 -17.26
C ALA A 359 2.45 -34.83 -18.14
N ALA A 360 3.22 -34.24 -19.05
CA ALA A 360 2.72 -33.48 -20.19
C ALA A 360 3.78 -33.41 -21.31
N THR A 361 3.68 -34.35 -22.25
CA THR A 361 3.88 -34.09 -23.68
C THR A 361 2.58 -33.60 -24.29
#